data_AF-A0A0G4F8B7-F1
#
_entry.id   AF-A0A0G4F8B7-F1
#
_cell.length_a   1.000
_cell.length_b   1.000
_cell.length_c   1.000
_cell.angle_alpha   90.00
_cell.angle_beta   90.00
_cell.angle_gamma   90.00
#
_symmetry.space_group_name_H-M   'P 1'
#
loop_
_entity.id
_entity.type
_entity.pdbx_description
1 polymer ?
#
loop_
_entity_poly.entity_id
_entity_poly.type
_entity_poly.pdbx_seq_one_letter_code
_entity_poly.pdbx_strand_id
1 'polypeptide(L)'
;MESAGWGREKPWRRRIWLFFVFKCLSWCPSFTFLLRSHSTARPRPRRFSATHAIDTNAQDQLAPPAVASTSHSSVADEHLTFLRDVAAVPEATLPSKELPHFISLLQRRGYEVVSPSPSRGNFHPFFIPLARNTSADESNPSSYLGLLKWPSAPEDMPLPVVRPGPSGVSLVSFDIRSLMKRFAVEEDLRGDETAGETVQLVNSLLNEGEGYELGDVHRLGLGLPRYLALKRVGRFPDVYEALVDLHLAKGDTYSAMVASEKYYKEVKGWGRPLAYHADLMATHRGNTEVARDAAKVALKLPIWTTAADDAELRRTVDLAADRSYDEYRDSFLRRSRDPRTEEIQRGRKLKYVVALERAAWLMDAMMFGLKSKTGGEGPVYVPWSAIKQQLADLYTEGGAPEMARFVLT
;
A
#
# COMPACT_ATOMS: atom_id res chain seq x y z
N MET A 1 47.80 -3.89 -12.05
CA MET A 1 48.07 -3.39 -10.69
C MET A 1 47.35 -2.04 -10.57
N GLU A 2 46.02 -2.02 -10.42
CA GLU A 2 45.26 -2.19 -9.17
C GLU A 2 45.53 -1.10 -8.12
N SER A 3 44.51 -0.26 -7.89
CA SER A 3 43.88 0.06 -6.58
C SER A 3 43.05 1.35 -6.76
N ALA A 4 41.75 1.27 -7.08
CA ALA A 4 40.61 1.02 -6.17
C ALA A 4 40.38 2.14 -5.14
N GLY A 5 39.66 3.19 -5.55
CA GLY A 5 39.05 4.17 -4.65
C GLY A 5 37.71 3.65 -4.12
N TRP A 6 37.69 3.23 -2.85
CA TRP A 6 36.45 2.90 -2.14
C TRP A 6 35.80 4.18 -1.62
N GLY A 7 34.69 4.57 -2.25
CA GLY A 7 33.76 5.56 -1.72
C GLY A 7 33.07 5.02 -0.46
N ARG A 8 33.27 5.69 0.67
CA ARG A 8 32.57 5.41 1.92
C ARG A 8 31.11 5.84 1.77
N GLU A 9 30.20 4.88 1.80
CA GLU A 9 28.77 5.11 2.03
C GLU A 9 28.55 5.84 3.37
N LYS A 10 27.64 6.82 3.35
CA LYS A 10 27.32 7.67 4.50
C LYS A 10 26.41 6.92 5.51
N PRO A 11 26.82 6.73 6.78
CA PRO A 11 26.17 5.83 7.75
C PRO A 11 24.81 6.27 8.32
N TRP A 12 24.20 7.36 7.84
CA TRP A 12 22.91 7.84 8.35
C TRP A 12 21.67 7.16 7.73
N ARG A 13 21.78 6.58 6.52
CA ARG A 13 20.63 5.97 5.82
C ARG A 13 20.07 4.72 6.54
N ARG A 14 20.93 3.97 7.25
CA ARG A 14 20.49 2.80 8.05
C ARG A 14 19.80 3.16 9.38
N ARG A 15 19.96 4.38 9.90
CA ARG A 15 19.41 4.77 11.21
C ARG A 15 17.98 5.31 11.17
N ILE A 16 17.52 5.80 10.02
CA ILE A 16 16.13 6.26 9.82
C ILE A 16 15.16 5.07 9.84
N TRP A 17 15.58 3.94 9.24
CA TRP A 17 14.81 2.69 9.26
C TRP A 17 14.61 2.14 10.68
N LEU A 18 15.66 2.24 11.52
CA LEU A 18 15.59 1.85 12.93
C LEU A 18 14.53 2.62 13.71
N PHE A 19 14.15 3.85 13.35
CA PHE A 19 13.19 4.63 14.15
C PHE A 19 11.72 4.25 13.88
N PHE A 20 11.35 3.96 12.63
CA PHE A 20 10.03 3.41 12.31
C PHE A 20 9.92 1.93 12.71
N VAL A 21 11.02 1.18 12.66
CA VAL A 21 11.09 -0.21 13.13
C VAL A 21 11.15 -0.32 14.67
N PHE A 22 11.65 0.69 15.39
CA PHE A 22 11.64 0.71 16.87
C PHE A 22 10.24 0.84 17.47
N LYS A 23 9.23 1.29 16.70
CA LYS A 23 7.82 1.17 17.08
C LYS A 23 7.30 -0.28 17.03
N CYS A 24 8.02 -1.21 16.38
CA CYS A 24 7.58 -2.59 16.11
C CYS A 24 8.43 -3.72 16.72
N LEU A 25 9.65 -3.49 17.21
CA LEU A 25 10.53 -4.56 17.73
C LEU A 25 10.85 -4.37 19.21
N SER A 26 9.87 -4.58 20.07
CA SER A 26 10.12 -4.88 21.49
C SER A 26 9.01 -5.77 22.05
N TRP A 27 8.85 -6.97 21.49
CA TRP A 27 8.34 -8.18 22.19
C TRP A 27 8.06 -9.32 21.20
N CYS A 28 8.89 -10.37 21.22
CA CYS A 28 8.51 -11.78 21.04
C CYS A 28 9.77 -12.66 21.20
N PRO A 29 9.82 -13.57 22.19
CA PRO A 29 10.87 -14.57 22.30
C PRO A 29 10.64 -15.73 21.33
N SER A 30 11.76 -16.28 20.86
CA SER A 30 11.97 -17.41 19.97
C SER A 30 11.15 -18.66 20.28
N PHE A 31 10.63 -19.34 19.24
CA PHE A 31 10.51 -20.79 19.25
C PHE A 31 10.83 -21.37 17.86
N THR A 32 11.91 -22.14 17.81
CA THR A 32 12.44 -22.85 16.65
C THR A 32 11.80 -24.24 16.63
N PHE A 33 11.24 -24.67 15.49
CA PHE A 33 11.02 -26.09 15.26
C PHE A 33 11.44 -26.46 13.82
N LEU A 34 12.52 -27.24 13.74
CA LEU A 34 12.99 -27.92 12.54
C LEU A 34 11.98 -29.01 12.16
N LEU A 35 11.65 -29.15 10.87
CA LEU A 35 11.40 -30.46 10.28
C LEU A 35 11.94 -30.50 8.85
N ARG A 36 12.66 -31.59 8.60
CA ARG A 36 13.48 -31.95 7.45
C ARG A 36 12.81 -33.15 6.80
N SER A 37 12.58 -33.16 5.49
CA SER A 37 12.39 -34.42 4.75
C SER A 37 12.70 -34.31 3.26
N HIS A 38 13.52 -35.28 2.83
CA HIS A 38 13.96 -35.72 1.50
C HIS A 38 12.93 -35.59 0.37
N SER A 39 13.28 -35.06 -0.81
CA SER A 39 13.97 -35.72 -1.95
C SER A 39 13.26 -36.96 -2.49
N THR A 40 12.75 -36.87 -3.73
CA THR A 40 12.98 -37.87 -4.80
C THR A 40 12.62 -37.27 -6.16
N ALA A 41 13.35 -37.67 -7.19
CA ALA A 41 13.37 -37.08 -8.53
C ALA A 41 12.78 -38.01 -9.62
N ARG A 42 12.41 -37.37 -10.75
CA ARG A 42 12.27 -37.87 -12.15
C ARG A 42 11.04 -38.75 -12.49
N PRO A 43 10.69 -38.94 -13.80
CA PRO A 43 11.25 -38.39 -15.06
C PRO A 43 10.22 -37.80 -16.07
N ARG A 44 10.76 -37.13 -17.11
CA ARG A 44 10.10 -36.72 -18.38
C ARG A 44 9.78 -37.92 -19.30
N PRO A 45 8.84 -37.75 -20.25
CA PRO A 45 9.08 -38.11 -21.65
C PRO A 45 8.64 -36.97 -22.61
N ARG A 46 9.53 -36.51 -23.49
CA ARG A 46 9.72 -36.85 -24.92
C ARG A 46 8.90 -35.99 -25.88
N ARG A 47 9.68 -35.24 -26.68
CA ARG A 47 9.33 -34.53 -27.90
C ARG A 47 8.63 -35.44 -28.91
N PHE A 48 7.64 -34.89 -29.59
CA PHE A 48 7.33 -35.24 -30.97
C PHE A 48 7.40 -33.98 -31.83
N SER A 49 8.32 -33.99 -32.79
CA SER A 49 8.34 -33.10 -33.94
C SER A 49 7.51 -33.76 -35.04
N ALA A 50 6.65 -33.00 -35.70
CA ALA A 50 6.17 -33.31 -37.04
C ALA A 50 6.06 -32.01 -37.83
N THR A 51 7.00 -31.88 -38.75
CA THR A 51 7.00 -31.01 -39.91
C THR A 51 5.80 -31.31 -40.81
N HIS A 52 5.08 -30.28 -41.27
CA HIS A 52 4.56 -30.26 -42.63
C HIS A 52 4.46 -28.81 -43.12
N ALA A 53 5.28 -28.53 -44.15
CA ALA A 53 5.18 -27.38 -45.01
C ALA A 53 4.08 -27.62 -46.05
N ILE A 54 3.23 -26.62 -46.28
CA ILE A 54 2.51 -26.41 -47.53
C ILE A 54 2.62 -24.92 -47.86
N ASP A 55 3.38 -24.64 -48.91
CA ASP A 55 3.37 -23.38 -49.64
C ASP A 55 2.10 -23.32 -50.51
N THR A 56 1.39 -22.19 -50.50
CA THR A 56 0.82 -21.61 -51.71
C THR A 56 0.62 -20.10 -51.55
N ASN A 57 1.22 -19.36 -52.50
CA ASN A 57 1.08 -17.92 -52.76
C ASN A 57 -0.38 -17.46 -52.93
N ALA A 58 -0.69 -16.24 -52.47
CA ALA A 58 -1.25 -15.18 -53.30
C ALA A 58 -1.23 -13.84 -52.56
N GLN A 59 -0.75 -12.81 -53.26
CA GLN A 59 -0.71 -11.41 -52.85
C GLN A 59 -2.11 -10.86 -52.59
N ASP A 60 -2.28 -10.10 -51.51
CA ASP A 60 -2.98 -8.82 -51.65
C ASP A 60 -2.48 -7.80 -50.62
N GLN A 61 -2.16 -6.61 -51.14
CA GLN A 61 -1.66 -5.47 -50.39
C GLN A 61 -2.83 -4.75 -49.73
N LEU A 62 -2.90 -4.78 -48.41
CA LEU A 62 -3.63 -3.77 -47.64
C LEU A 62 -2.80 -3.46 -46.39
N ALA A 63 -2.16 -2.30 -46.40
CA ALA A 63 -1.51 -1.74 -45.23
C ALA A 63 -2.52 -1.67 -44.07
N PRO A 64 -2.20 -2.16 -42.87
CA PRO A 64 -3.09 -1.99 -41.73
C PRO A 64 -3.19 -0.49 -41.41
N PRO A 65 -4.40 0.04 -41.15
CA PRO A 65 -4.54 1.41 -40.70
C PRO A 65 -3.75 1.55 -39.39
N ALA A 66 -2.94 2.60 -39.30
CA ALA A 66 -2.19 2.95 -38.11
C ALA A 66 -3.16 3.07 -36.92
N VAL A 67 -3.18 2.02 -36.09
CA VAL A 67 -3.92 2.02 -34.84
C VAL A 67 -3.29 3.10 -33.96
N ALA A 68 -4.10 4.08 -33.58
CA ALA A 68 -3.74 5.17 -32.69
C ALA A 68 -3.13 4.61 -31.38
N SER A 69 -1.81 4.51 -31.36
CA SER A 69 -1.03 4.00 -30.21
C SER A 69 -0.42 5.15 -29.39
N THR A 70 -0.78 6.39 -29.71
CA THR A 70 -0.05 7.59 -29.29
C THR A 70 -0.55 8.24 -27.99
N SER A 71 -1.71 7.84 -27.46
CA SER A 71 -2.29 8.46 -26.24
C SER A 71 -1.95 7.74 -24.94
N HIS A 72 -1.65 6.44 -24.98
CA HIS A 72 -1.37 5.67 -23.76
C HIS A 72 0.08 5.81 -23.28
N SER A 73 1.05 5.96 -24.21
CA SER A 73 2.45 6.17 -23.84
C SER A 73 2.64 7.53 -23.17
N SER A 74 2.00 8.59 -23.69
CA SER A 74 2.19 9.96 -23.18
C SER A 74 1.77 10.13 -21.72
N VAL A 75 0.70 9.45 -21.29
CA VAL A 75 0.20 9.56 -19.90
C VAL A 75 1.02 8.69 -18.94
N ALA A 76 1.48 7.52 -19.36
CA ALA A 76 2.40 6.72 -18.58
C ALA A 76 3.75 7.43 -18.40
N ASP A 77 4.25 8.07 -19.46
CA ASP A 77 5.48 8.85 -19.44
C ASP A 77 5.38 10.06 -18.51
N GLU A 78 4.22 10.74 -18.46
CA GLU A 78 3.97 11.81 -17.49
C GLU A 78 4.11 11.29 -16.05
N HIS A 79 3.50 10.16 -15.73
CA HIS A 79 3.59 9.56 -14.40
C HIS A 79 5.01 9.09 -14.06
N LEU A 80 5.72 8.46 -14.99
CA LEU A 80 7.11 8.03 -14.78
C LEU A 80 8.03 9.24 -14.56
N THR A 81 7.86 10.29 -15.37
CA THR A 81 8.60 11.55 -15.23
C THR A 81 8.31 12.18 -13.86
N PHE A 82 7.05 12.23 -13.43
CA PHE A 82 6.68 12.74 -12.13
C PHE A 82 7.30 11.91 -10.98
N LEU A 83 7.24 10.58 -11.05
CA LEU A 83 7.80 9.70 -10.04
C LEU A 83 9.33 9.88 -9.90
N ARG A 84 10.02 10.07 -11.02
CA ARG A 84 11.48 10.28 -11.07
C ARG A 84 11.86 11.69 -10.60
N ASP A 85 11.25 12.72 -11.18
CA ASP A 85 11.76 14.10 -11.09
C ASP A 85 11.13 14.88 -9.92
N VAL A 86 9.87 14.60 -9.58
CA VAL A 86 9.16 15.26 -8.47
C VAL A 86 9.17 14.40 -7.22
N ALA A 87 8.77 13.13 -7.35
CA ALA A 87 8.68 12.22 -6.23
C ALA A 87 10.03 11.61 -5.85
N ALA A 88 11.11 11.82 -6.62
CA ALA A 88 12.45 11.29 -6.34
C ALA A 88 12.43 9.80 -5.95
N VAL A 89 11.70 8.99 -6.71
CA VAL A 89 11.67 7.54 -6.53
C VAL A 89 12.95 6.95 -7.13
N PRO A 90 13.67 6.07 -6.39
CA PRO A 90 14.84 5.40 -6.93
C PRO A 90 14.52 4.56 -8.17
N GLU A 91 15.41 4.57 -9.15
CA GLU A 91 15.26 3.83 -10.41
C GLU A 91 14.98 2.33 -10.18
N ALA A 92 15.58 1.74 -9.14
CA ALA A 92 15.39 0.33 -8.79
C ALA A 92 13.94 -0.02 -8.39
N THR A 93 13.17 0.96 -7.93
CA THR A 93 11.76 0.81 -7.49
C THR A 93 10.76 1.45 -8.44
N LEU A 94 11.24 2.09 -9.51
CA LEU A 94 10.40 2.74 -10.50
C LEU A 94 9.70 1.65 -11.34
N PRO A 95 8.35 1.63 -11.40
CA PRO A 95 7.60 0.60 -12.12
C PRO A 95 7.58 0.87 -13.64
N SER A 96 8.74 1.06 -14.27
CA SER A 96 8.87 1.50 -15.67
C SER A 96 8.28 0.50 -16.66
N LYS A 97 8.29 -0.81 -16.33
CA LYS A 97 7.72 -1.85 -17.18
C LYS A 97 6.23 -2.06 -16.92
N GLU A 98 5.84 -2.05 -15.65
CA GLU A 98 4.49 -2.41 -15.22
C GLU A 98 3.49 -1.25 -15.39
N LEU A 99 3.92 0.00 -15.19
CA LEU A 99 3.03 1.15 -15.13
C LEU A 99 2.24 1.40 -16.43
N PRO A 100 2.83 1.35 -17.63
CA PRO A 100 2.07 1.54 -18.88
C PRO A 100 0.96 0.49 -19.03
N HIS A 101 1.29 -0.78 -18.77
CA HIS A 101 0.33 -1.88 -18.85
C HIS A 101 -0.75 -1.81 -17.77
N PHE A 102 -0.38 -1.34 -16.57
CA PHE A 102 -1.32 -1.14 -15.48
C PHE A 102 -2.33 -0.04 -15.79
N ILE A 103 -1.89 1.07 -16.39
CA ILE A 103 -2.78 2.15 -16.85
C ILE A 103 -3.79 1.63 -17.87
N SER A 104 -3.34 0.85 -18.87
CA SER A 104 -4.23 0.24 -19.86
C SER A 104 -5.23 -0.74 -19.23
N LEU A 105 -4.81 -1.50 -18.21
CA LEU A 105 -5.70 -2.38 -17.44
C LEU A 105 -6.76 -1.60 -16.66
N LEU A 106 -6.38 -0.49 -16.03
CA LEU A 106 -7.30 0.36 -15.29
C LEU A 106 -8.37 0.96 -16.21
N GLN A 107 -7.99 1.45 -17.39
CA GLN A 107 -8.91 1.99 -18.38
C GLN A 107 -9.94 0.96 -18.86
N ARG A 108 -9.49 -0.27 -19.14
CA ARG A 108 -10.39 -1.40 -19.49
C ARG A 108 -11.39 -1.73 -18.38
N ARG A 109 -11.03 -1.46 -17.12
CA ARG A 109 -11.89 -1.64 -15.93
C ARG A 109 -12.75 -0.42 -15.60
N GLY A 110 -12.87 0.56 -16.50
CA GLY A 110 -13.71 1.74 -16.30
C GLY A 110 -13.10 2.81 -15.40
N TYR A 111 -11.78 2.82 -15.24
CA TYR A 111 -11.09 3.93 -14.59
C TYR A 111 -10.66 4.99 -15.61
N GLU A 112 -10.84 6.24 -15.25
CA GLU A 112 -10.29 7.40 -15.96
C GLU A 112 -8.91 7.72 -15.40
N VAL A 113 -7.90 7.90 -16.25
CA VAL A 113 -6.53 8.21 -15.81
C VAL A 113 -6.44 9.68 -15.43
N VAL A 114 -5.80 9.98 -14.31
CA VAL A 114 -5.70 11.34 -13.75
C VAL A 114 -4.24 11.78 -13.74
N SER A 115 -3.96 13.04 -14.06
CA SER A 115 -2.59 13.58 -13.98
C SER A 115 -2.07 13.59 -12.54
N PRO A 116 -0.77 13.30 -12.31
CA PRO A 116 -0.18 13.22 -10.98
C PRO A 116 -0.04 14.59 -10.26
N SER A 117 -0.07 15.72 -10.97
CA SER A 117 0.29 17.03 -10.41
C SER A 117 -0.88 17.88 -9.85
N PRO A 118 -1.93 18.24 -10.62
CA PRO A 118 -2.86 19.31 -10.22
C PRO A 118 -3.81 18.93 -9.08
N SER A 119 -4.07 17.63 -8.90
CA SER A 119 -5.15 17.14 -8.04
C SER A 119 -4.71 16.85 -6.60
N ARG A 120 -3.45 17.11 -6.23
CA ARG A 120 -2.88 16.69 -4.92
C ARG A 120 -3.21 17.62 -3.75
N GLY A 121 -3.95 18.71 -3.95
CA GLY A 121 -4.28 19.67 -2.88
C GLY A 121 -5.14 19.08 -1.76
N ASN A 122 -6.11 18.23 -2.11
CA ASN A 122 -7.08 17.66 -1.17
C ASN A 122 -6.73 16.24 -0.71
N PHE A 123 -5.74 15.59 -1.34
CA PHE A 123 -5.32 14.24 -0.97
C PHE A 123 -4.23 14.24 0.10
N HIS A 124 -4.05 13.07 0.71
CA HIS A 124 -2.94 12.84 1.62
C HIS A 124 -1.61 13.27 0.98
N PRO A 125 -0.69 13.96 1.71
CA PRO A 125 0.53 14.52 1.13
C PRO A 125 1.43 13.52 0.40
N PHE A 126 1.32 12.23 0.71
CA PHE A 126 2.10 11.17 0.06
C PHE A 126 1.39 10.43 -1.06
N PHE A 127 0.15 10.79 -1.35
CA PHE A 127 -0.64 10.16 -2.39
C PHE A 127 -0.28 10.76 -3.76
N ILE A 128 -0.08 9.88 -4.73
CA ILE A 128 0.15 10.20 -6.14
C ILE A 128 -1.03 9.60 -6.91
N PRO A 129 -1.98 10.41 -7.40
CA PRO A 129 -3.13 9.89 -8.12
C PRO A 129 -2.67 9.18 -9.39
N LEU A 130 -3.35 8.09 -9.73
CA LEU A 130 -3.18 7.36 -11.00
C LEU A 130 -4.47 7.37 -11.81
N ALA A 131 -5.58 6.99 -11.19
CA ALA A 131 -6.85 6.86 -11.89
C ALA A 131 -8.04 7.03 -10.95
N ARG A 132 -9.19 7.36 -11.50
CA ARG A 132 -10.47 7.54 -10.80
C ARG A 132 -11.50 6.58 -11.37
N ASN A 133 -12.26 5.92 -10.51
CA ASN A 133 -13.37 5.09 -10.96
C ASN A 133 -14.51 5.98 -11.49
N THR A 134 -14.88 5.83 -12.76
CA THR A 134 -15.91 6.65 -13.42
C THR A 134 -17.33 6.39 -12.92
N SER A 135 -17.58 5.22 -12.33
CA SER A 135 -18.88 4.85 -11.77
C SER A 135 -19.14 5.41 -10.36
N ALA A 136 -18.08 5.90 -9.70
CA ALA A 136 -18.16 6.42 -8.35
C ALA A 136 -18.29 7.95 -8.35
N ASP A 137 -18.92 8.48 -7.30
CA ASP A 137 -19.03 9.91 -7.07
C ASP A 137 -17.64 10.57 -7.04
N GLU A 138 -17.46 11.61 -7.86
CA GLU A 138 -16.21 12.38 -7.98
C GLU A 138 -15.81 13.03 -6.65
N SER A 139 -16.79 13.38 -5.83
CA SER A 139 -16.56 13.99 -4.51
C SER A 139 -16.03 12.98 -3.49
N ASN A 140 -16.20 11.67 -3.72
CA ASN A 140 -15.71 10.64 -2.82
C ASN A 140 -14.22 10.38 -3.08
N PRO A 141 -13.33 10.68 -2.11
CA PRO A 141 -11.89 10.42 -2.28
C PRO A 141 -11.59 8.94 -2.54
N SER A 142 -12.43 8.03 -2.03
CA SER A 142 -12.26 6.58 -2.19
C SER A 142 -12.47 6.10 -3.64
N SER A 143 -13.00 6.95 -4.52
CA SER A 143 -13.09 6.68 -5.96
C SER A 143 -11.73 6.69 -6.66
N TYR A 144 -10.72 7.33 -6.05
CA TYR A 144 -9.39 7.44 -6.59
C TYR A 144 -8.51 6.25 -6.21
N LEU A 145 -7.65 5.87 -7.14
CA LEU A 145 -6.59 4.89 -6.96
C LEU A 145 -5.25 5.56 -7.29
N GLY A 146 -4.23 5.28 -6.49
CA GLY A 146 -2.93 5.90 -6.69
C GLY A 146 -1.80 5.17 -5.99
N LEU A 147 -0.60 5.72 -6.13
CA LEU A 147 0.61 5.24 -5.47
C LEU A 147 0.86 6.02 -4.19
N LEU A 148 1.50 5.36 -3.22
CA LEU A 148 1.93 5.98 -1.98
C LEU A 148 3.45 6.09 -1.94
N LYS A 149 3.98 7.31 -1.87
CA LYS A 149 5.39 7.52 -1.55
C LYS A 149 5.58 7.52 -0.03
N TRP A 150 5.95 6.38 0.54
CA TRP A 150 6.19 6.31 1.98
C TRP A 150 7.37 7.21 2.39
N PRO A 151 7.24 8.05 3.44
CA PRO A 151 8.24 9.08 3.76
C PRO A 151 9.59 8.51 4.22
N SER A 152 9.57 7.28 4.74
CA SER A 152 10.76 6.56 5.22
C SER A 152 10.94 5.21 4.50
N ALA A 153 10.49 5.12 3.25
CA ALA A 153 10.66 3.90 2.44
C ALA A 153 12.15 3.57 2.28
N PRO A 154 12.55 2.32 2.53
CA PRO A 154 13.78 1.76 1.98
C PRO A 154 13.88 1.92 0.47
N GLU A 155 15.10 1.94 -0.07
CA GLU A 155 15.34 2.07 -1.51
C GLU A 155 14.86 0.87 -2.33
N ASP A 156 14.59 -0.27 -1.69
CA ASP A 156 14.08 -1.50 -2.30
C ASP A 156 12.59 -1.73 -2.06
N MET A 157 11.92 -0.84 -1.31
CA MET A 157 10.49 -0.99 -1.03
C MET A 157 9.66 -0.58 -2.26
N PRO A 158 8.81 -1.46 -2.80
CA PRO A 158 7.93 -1.10 -3.91
C PRO A 158 6.91 -0.04 -3.49
N LEU A 159 6.44 0.74 -4.47
CA LEU A 159 5.40 1.74 -4.25
C LEU A 159 4.04 1.05 -4.01
N PRO A 160 3.44 1.18 -2.81
CA PRO A 160 2.14 0.60 -2.54
C PRO A 160 1.04 1.30 -3.33
N VAL A 161 0.06 0.53 -3.78
CA VAL A 161 -1.18 1.03 -4.38
C VAL A 161 -2.20 1.23 -3.26
N VAL A 162 -2.78 2.42 -3.20
CA VAL A 162 -3.66 2.86 -2.11
C VAL A 162 -4.89 3.58 -2.65
N ARG A 163 -5.92 3.70 -1.80
CA ARG A 163 -7.07 4.59 -1.98
C ARG A 163 -7.05 5.66 -0.88
N PRO A 164 -7.24 6.95 -1.20
CA PRO A 164 -7.44 7.95 -0.18
C PRO A 164 -8.86 7.82 0.39
N GLY A 165 -9.01 8.10 1.68
CA GLY A 165 -10.29 8.09 2.37
C GLY A 165 -10.42 9.30 3.30
N PRO A 166 -11.62 9.52 3.87
CA PRO A 166 -11.85 10.61 4.85
C PRO A 166 -10.89 10.54 6.04
N SER A 167 -10.57 9.32 6.47
CA SER A 167 -9.68 9.07 7.62
C SER A 167 -8.36 8.43 7.20
N GLY A 168 -7.82 8.82 6.04
CA GLY A 168 -6.42 8.65 5.70
C GLY A 168 -6.22 7.98 4.36
N VAL A 169 -5.43 6.90 4.33
CA VAL A 169 -5.26 6.06 3.13
C VAL A 169 -5.47 4.59 3.49
N SER A 170 -6.12 3.87 2.58
CA SER A 170 -6.35 2.43 2.65
C SER A 170 -5.44 1.70 1.67
N LEU A 171 -4.71 0.70 2.14
CA LEU A 171 -3.87 -0.13 1.30
C LEU A 171 -4.73 -1.03 0.40
N VAL A 172 -4.43 -1.02 -0.90
CA VAL A 172 -5.01 -1.96 -1.87
C VAL A 172 -4.03 -3.09 -2.15
N SER A 173 -2.78 -2.75 -2.48
CA SER A 173 -1.72 -3.71 -2.80
C SER A 173 -0.36 -3.12 -2.42
N PHE A 174 0.61 -3.97 -2.07
CA PHE A 174 1.98 -3.52 -1.80
C PHE A 174 2.74 -3.11 -3.06
N ASP A 175 2.29 -3.56 -4.22
CA ASP A 175 2.92 -3.30 -5.50
C ASP A 175 1.91 -3.44 -6.66
N ILE A 176 2.22 -2.79 -7.78
CA ILE A 176 1.39 -2.79 -9.00
C ILE A 176 1.27 -4.20 -9.58
N ARG A 177 2.37 -4.96 -9.58
CA ARG A 177 2.46 -6.28 -10.21
C ARG A 177 1.51 -7.29 -9.55
N SER A 178 1.48 -7.35 -8.23
CA SER A 178 0.52 -8.15 -7.44
C SER A 178 -0.92 -7.78 -7.79
N LEU A 179 -1.21 -6.48 -7.91
CA LEU A 179 -2.55 -6.01 -8.24
C LEU A 179 -2.96 -6.38 -9.68
N MET A 180 -2.04 -6.27 -10.65
CA MET A 180 -2.25 -6.75 -12.02
C MET A 180 -2.53 -8.25 -12.06
N LYS A 181 -1.79 -9.05 -11.27
CA LYS A 181 -2.04 -10.49 -11.15
C LYS A 181 -3.42 -10.78 -10.57
N ARG A 182 -3.83 -10.04 -9.54
CA ARG A 182 -5.21 -10.13 -9.02
C ARG A 182 -6.23 -9.77 -10.09
N PHE A 183 -5.98 -8.75 -10.91
CA PHE A 183 -6.89 -8.38 -11.99
C PHE A 183 -7.07 -9.52 -12.99
N ALA A 184 -5.97 -10.15 -13.43
CA ALA A 184 -6.02 -11.31 -14.32
C ALA A 184 -6.84 -12.47 -13.75
N VAL A 185 -6.67 -12.78 -12.46
CA VAL A 185 -7.43 -13.81 -11.75
C VAL A 185 -8.93 -13.49 -11.69
N GLU A 186 -9.29 -12.23 -11.41
CA GLU A 186 -10.68 -11.80 -11.30
C GLU A 186 -11.40 -11.76 -12.66
N GLU A 187 -10.70 -11.37 -13.74
CA GLU A 187 -11.22 -11.39 -15.12
C GLU A 187 -11.50 -12.82 -15.59
N ASP A 188 -10.56 -13.74 -15.36
CA ASP A 188 -10.74 -15.17 -15.67
C ASP A 188 -11.92 -15.78 -14.91
N LEU A 189 -12.06 -15.46 -13.61
CA LEU A 189 -13.17 -15.95 -12.81
C LEU A 189 -14.53 -15.38 -13.26
N ARG A 190 -14.57 -14.15 -13.78
CA ARG A 190 -15.79 -13.54 -14.34
C ARG A 190 -16.15 -14.10 -15.72
N GLY A 191 -15.21 -14.77 -16.39
CA GLY A 191 -15.38 -15.24 -17.77
C GLY A 191 -15.32 -14.11 -18.79
N ASP A 192 -14.56 -13.06 -18.51
CA ASP A 192 -14.42 -11.92 -19.42
C ASP A 192 -13.68 -12.35 -20.71
N GLU A 193 -14.15 -11.91 -21.87
CA GLU A 193 -13.57 -12.30 -23.18
C GLU A 193 -12.08 -11.94 -23.29
N THR A 194 -11.66 -10.86 -22.61
CA THR A 194 -10.27 -10.38 -22.61
C THR A 194 -9.37 -11.03 -21.55
N ALA A 195 -9.90 -11.98 -20.76
CA ALA A 195 -9.15 -12.62 -19.68
C ALA A 195 -7.88 -13.31 -20.18
N GLY A 196 -7.95 -14.01 -21.32
CA GLY A 196 -6.79 -14.68 -21.93
C GLY A 196 -5.66 -13.70 -22.28
N GLU A 197 -6.00 -12.56 -22.87
CA GLU A 197 -5.04 -11.50 -23.22
C GLU A 197 -4.44 -10.87 -21.97
N THR A 198 -5.26 -10.57 -20.96
CA THR A 198 -4.78 -10.03 -19.69
C THR A 198 -3.84 -10.99 -18.98
N VAL A 199 -4.16 -12.28 -18.93
CA VAL A 199 -3.30 -13.30 -18.31
C VAL A 199 -1.96 -13.40 -19.04
N GLN A 200 -1.96 -13.41 -20.38
CA GLN A 200 -0.72 -13.42 -21.16
C GLN A 200 0.14 -12.17 -20.91
N LEU A 201 -0.49 -10.99 -20.93
CA LEU A 201 0.17 -9.73 -20.64
C LEU A 201 0.80 -9.72 -19.25
N VAL A 202 0.04 -10.08 -18.23
CA VAL A 202 0.55 -10.10 -16.85
C VAL A 202 1.65 -11.13 -16.69
N ASN A 203 1.49 -12.35 -17.21
CA ASN A 203 2.51 -13.39 -17.12
C ASN A 203 3.83 -12.99 -17.80
N SER A 204 3.79 -12.18 -18.87
CA SER A 204 5.01 -11.66 -19.53
C SER A 204 5.85 -10.71 -18.65
N LEU A 205 5.24 -10.13 -17.61
CA LEU A 205 5.88 -9.23 -16.65
C LEU A 205 6.34 -9.94 -15.36
N LEU A 206 5.98 -11.21 -15.20
CA LEU A 206 6.29 -12.03 -14.02
C LEU A 206 7.55 -12.87 -14.25
N ASN A 207 8.16 -13.31 -13.14
CA ASN A 207 9.26 -14.27 -13.22
C ASN A 207 8.74 -15.69 -13.51
N GLU A 208 9.63 -16.57 -13.98
CA GLU A 208 9.29 -17.98 -14.20
C GLU A 208 8.72 -18.62 -12.93
N GLY A 209 7.56 -19.30 -13.07
CA GLY A 209 6.87 -19.96 -11.96
C GLY A 209 5.94 -19.07 -11.11
N GLU A 210 5.90 -17.76 -11.37
CA GLU A 210 4.97 -16.84 -10.70
C GLU A 210 3.68 -16.61 -11.50
N GLY A 211 3.57 -17.17 -12.70
CA GLY A 211 2.44 -17.01 -13.60
C GLY A 211 1.12 -17.56 -13.07
N TYR A 212 0.03 -17.10 -13.67
CA TYR A 212 -1.33 -17.60 -13.48
C TYR A 212 -1.77 -18.42 -14.70
N GLU A 213 -2.36 -19.60 -14.49
CA GLU A 213 -3.01 -20.37 -15.57
C GLU A 213 -4.53 -20.16 -15.54
N LEU A 214 -5.14 -20.09 -16.72
CA LEU A 214 -6.59 -19.98 -16.86
C LEU A 214 -7.30 -21.14 -16.17
N GLY A 215 -8.35 -20.82 -15.42
CA GLY A 215 -9.13 -21.78 -14.64
C GLY A 215 -8.48 -22.27 -13.35
N ASP A 216 -7.32 -21.73 -12.93
CA ASP A 216 -6.64 -22.16 -11.71
C ASP A 216 -7.49 -21.96 -10.44
N VAL A 217 -8.32 -20.91 -10.39
CA VAL A 217 -9.25 -20.68 -9.28
C VAL A 217 -10.29 -21.81 -9.18
N HIS A 218 -10.89 -22.20 -10.32
CA HIS A 218 -11.83 -23.30 -10.38
C HIS A 218 -11.18 -24.64 -10.05
N ARG A 219 -9.97 -24.88 -10.56
CA ARG A 219 -9.16 -26.08 -10.29
C ARG A 219 -8.85 -26.23 -8.80
N LEU A 220 -8.59 -25.13 -8.10
CA LEU A 220 -8.38 -25.14 -6.65
C LEU A 220 -9.67 -25.44 -5.87
N GLY A 221 -10.84 -24.98 -6.35
CA GLY A 221 -12.15 -25.26 -5.75
C GLY A 221 -12.41 -24.60 -4.38
N LEU A 222 -11.53 -23.71 -3.93
CA LEU A 222 -11.55 -23.10 -2.59
C LEU A 222 -12.16 -21.68 -2.56
N GLY A 223 -12.50 -21.13 -3.72
CA GLY A 223 -13.00 -19.76 -3.89
C GLY A 223 -11.90 -18.71 -4.01
N LEU A 224 -12.27 -17.52 -4.51
CA LEU A 224 -11.34 -16.42 -4.81
C LEU A 224 -10.52 -15.95 -3.59
N PRO A 225 -11.11 -15.67 -2.41
CA PRO A 225 -10.32 -15.15 -1.28
C PRO A 225 -9.23 -16.13 -0.82
N ARG A 226 -9.54 -17.44 -0.80
CA ARG A 226 -8.56 -18.47 -0.45
C ARG A 226 -7.50 -18.63 -1.52
N TYR A 227 -7.87 -18.54 -2.79
CA TYR A 227 -6.91 -18.60 -3.89
C TYR A 227 -5.87 -17.47 -3.77
N LEU A 228 -6.33 -16.23 -3.64
CA LEU A 228 -5.48 -15.05 -3.52
C LEU A 228 -4.55 -15.12 -2.31
N ALA A 229 -5.06 -15.58 -1.16
CA ALA A 229 -4.28 -15.69 0.08
C ALA A 229 -3.28 -16.87 0.13
N LEU A 230 -3.54 -17.96 -0.61
CA LEU A 230 -2.70 -19.18 -0.57
C LEU A 230 -1.66 -19.22 -1.69
N LYS A 231 -2.00 -18.76 -2.90
CA LYS A 231 -1.16 -18.93 -4.11
C LYS A 231 -0.13 -17.81 -4.33
N ARG A 232 0.20 -17.04 -3.28
CA ARG A 232 1.16 -15.93 -3.33
C ARG A 232 0.86 -14.95 -4.48
N VAL A 233 -0.42 -14.63 -4.70
CA VAL A 233 -0.82 -13.64 -5.72
C VAL A 233 -0.44 -12.24 -5.29
N GLY A 234 -0.58 -11.97 -4.00
CA GLY A 234 -0.24 -10.70 -3.36
C GLY A 234 -0.78 -10.69 -1.93
N ARG A 235 -0.43 -9.65 -1.17
CA ARG A 235 -0.98 -9.41 0.16
C ARG A 235 -2.03 -8.30 0.05
N PHE A 236 -3.30 -8.68 0.11
CA PHE A 236 -4.42 -7.75 -0.07
C PHE A 236 -5.23 -7.64 1.23
N PRO A 237 -5.34 -6.45 1.83
CA PRO A 237 -6.14 -6.21 3.03
C PRO A 237 -7.57 -6.76 2.98
N ASP A 238 -8.30 -6.43 1.92
CA ASP A 238 -9.69 -6.83 1.71
C ASP A 238 -9.87 -8.35 1.59
N VAL A 239 -8.88 -9.06 1.04
CA VAL A 239 -8.91 -10.54 0.98
C VAL A 239 -8.81 -11.15 2.37
N TYR A 240 -8.00 -10.57 3.26
CA TYR A 240 -7.90 -11.06 4.64
C TYR A 240 -9.17 -10.79 5.43
N GLU A 241 -9.77 -9.59 5.28
CA GLU A 241 -11.06 -9.25 5.89
C GLU A 241 -12.17 -10.19 5.38
N ALA A 242 -12.25 -10.44 4.06
CA ALA A 242 -13.20 -11.38 3.49
C ALA A 242 -13.02 -12.83 3.97
N LEU A 243 -11.79 -13.25 4.28
CA LEU A 243 -11.53 -14.57 4.88
C LEU A 243 -12.05 -14.65 6.31
N VAL A 244 -11.90 -13.58 7.08
CA VAL A 244 -12.44 -13.49 8.45
C VAL A 244 -13.96 -13.58 8.40
N ASP A 245 -14.61 -12.77 7.55
CA ASP A 245 -16.06 -12.75 7.38
C ASP A 245 -16.60 -14.13 6.97
N LEU A 246 -15.88 -14.84 6.08
CA LEU A 246 -16.26 -16.18 5.66
C LEU A 246 -16.21 -17.18 6.83
N HIS A 247 -15.23 -17.07 7.74
CA HIS A 247 -15.16 -17.93 8.92
C HIS A 247 -16.24 -17.57 9.94
N LEU A 248 -16.52 -16.29 10.13
CA LEU A 248 -17.62 -15.81 10.97
C LEU A 248 -18.98 -16.29 10.47
N ALA A 249 -19.23 -16.23 9.16
CA ALA A 249 -20.47 -16.72 8.54
C ALA A 249 -20.69 -18.23 8.76
N LYS A 250 -19.62 -18.99 8.99
CA LYS A 250 -19.67 -20.42 9.34
C LYS A 250 -19.82 -20.68 10.84
N GLY A 251 -19.84 -19.63 11.66
CA GLY A 251 -19.79 -19.74 13.13
C GLY A 251 -18.43 -20.14 13.69
N ASP A 252 -17.37 -20.14 12.86
CA ASP A 252 -16.02 -20.51 13.28
C ASP A 252 -15.22 -19.27 13.69
N THR A 253 -15.50 -18.80 14.92
CA THR A 253 -14.81 -17.64 15.51
C THR A 253 -13.30 -17.88 15.68
N TYR A 254 -12.87 -19.12 15.94
CA TYR A 254 -11.45 -19.41 16.15
C TYR A 254 -10.66 -19.24 14.85
N SER A 255 -11.13 -19.81 13.75
CA SER A 255 -10.47 -19.61 12.46
C SER A 255 -10.54 -18.16 11.99
N ALA A 256 -11.62 -17.43 12.31
CA ALA A 256 -11.71 -15.99 12.06
C ALA A 256 -10.60 -15.21 12.81
N MET A 257 -10.35 -15.54 14.08
CA MET A 257 -9.26 -14.93 14.86
C MET A 257 -7.88 -15.26 14.27
N VAL A 258 -7.64 -16.52 13.88
CA VAL A 258 -6.37 -16.95 13.27
C VAL A 258 -6.15 -16.24 11.93
N ALA A 259 -7.21 -16.07 11.12
CA ALA A 259 -7.15 -15.32 9.87
C ALA A 259 -6.83 -13.82 10.11
N SER A 260 -7.46 -13.22 11.12
CA SER A 260 -7.17 -11.83 11.54
C SER A 260 -5.74 -11.68 12.10
N GLU A 261 -5.23 -12.68 12.83
CA GLU A 261 -3.84 -12.68 13.29
C GLU A 261 -2.85 -12.79 12.14
N LYS A 262 -3.14 -13.65 11.15
CA LYS A 262 -2.36 -13.72 9.92
C LYS A 262 -2.37 -12.38 9.18
N TYR A 263 -3.50 -11.67 9.16
CA TYR A 263 -3.64 -10.40 8.47
C TYR A 263 -2.61 -9.35 8.96
N TYR A 264 -2.55 -9.06 10.26
CA TYR A 264 -1.60 -8.07 10.78
C TYR A 264 -0.14 -8.55 10.76
N LYS A 265 0.10 -9.86 10.72
CA LYS A 265 1.45 -10.43 10.52
C LYS A 265 1.96 -10.25 9.10
N GLU A 266 1.09 -10.35 8.10
CA GLU A 266 1.43 -10.19 6.69
C GLU A 266 1.50 -8.71 6.26
N VAL A 267 0.61 -7.87 6.80
CA VAL A 267 0.49 -6.45 6.44
C VAL A 267 1.12 -5.57 7.52
N LYS A 268 2.45 -5.62 7.62
CA LYS A 268 3.22 -4.86 8.63
C LYS A 268 3.33 -3.39 8.27
N GLY A 269 3.36 -2.53 9.31
CA GLY A 269 3.52 -1.08 9.17
C GLY A 269 2.22 -0.30 8.93
N TRP A 270 1.11 -1.00 8.73
CA TRP A 270 -0.23 -0.45 8.57
C TRP A 270 -1.06 -0.66 9.85
N GLY A 271 -1.80 0.36 10.29
CA GLY A 271 -2.63 0.31 11.48
C GLY A 271 -3.90 -0.52 11.32
N ARG A 272 -4.53 -0.50 10.12
CA ARG A 272 -5.83 -1.13 9.86
C ARG A 272 -5.93 -2.61 10.25
N PRO A 273 -4.95 -3.47 9.93
CA PRO A 273 -5.00 -4.87 10.34
C PRO A 273 -5.13 -5.08 11.86
N LEU A 274 -4.47 -4.22 12.66
CA LEU A 274 -4.52 -4.30 14.12
C LEU A 274 -5.81 -3.69 14.69
N ALA A 275 -6.30 -2.60 14.09
CA ALA A 275 -7.58 -2.02 14.47
C ALA A 275 -8.74 -3.00 14.18
N TYR A 276 -8.73 -3.63 13.02
CA TYR A 276 -9.70 -4.68 12.67
C TYR A 276 -9.59 -5.89 13.61
N HIS A 277 -8.37 -6.31 13.97
CA HIS A 277 -8.17 -7.38 14.97
C HIS A 277 -8.72 -7.02 16.35
N ALA A 278 -8.54 -5.77 16.79
CA ALA A 278 -9.08 -5.29 18.06
C ALA A 278 -10.60 -5.35 18.09
N ASP A 279 -11.25 -4.86 17.03
CA ASP A 279 -12.71 -4.85 16.88
C ASP A 279 -13.29 -6.28 16.87
N LEU A 280 -12.65 -7.20 16.14
CA LEU A 280 -13.02 -8.62 16.12
C LEU A 280 -12.94 -9.27 17.51
N MET A 281 -11.86 -9.00 18.25
CA MET A 281 -11.64 -9.55 19.60
C MET A 281 -12.65 -9.00 20.61
N ALA A 282 -12.98 -7.71 20.51
CA ALA A 282 -13.98 -7.08 21.36
C ALA A 282 -15.37 -7.67 21.11
N THR A 283 -15.75 -7.81 19.84
CA THR A 283 -17.10 -8.23 19.42
C THR A 283 -17.40 -9.70 19.73
N HIS A 284 -16.46 -10.62 19.44
CA HIS A 284 -16.78 -12.06 19.46
C HIS A 284 -16.30 -12.83 20.68
N ARG A 285 -15.40 -12.28 21.48
CA ARG A 285 -14.86 -12.96 22.68
C ARG A 285 -15.18 -12.24 23.98
N GLY A 286 -15.57 -10.96 23.92
CA GLY A 286 -15.53 -10.09 25.10
C GLY A 286 -14.12 -10.02 25.71
N ASN A 287 -13.07 -10.38 24.95
CA ASN A 287 -11.69 -10.34 25.41
C ASN A 287 -11.18 -8.90 25.26
N THR A 288 -11.61 -8.07 26.20
CA THR A 288 -11.35 -6.64 26.22
C THR A 288 -9.86 -6.34 26.38
N GLU A 289 -9.08 -7.22 27.02
CA GLU A 289 -7.65 -6.99 27.21
C GLU A 289 -6.86 -7.10 25.90
N VAL A 290 -7.08 -8.18 25.15
CA VAL A 290 -6.42 -8.39 23.85
C VAL A 290 -6.88 -7.33 22.85
N ALA A 291 -8.17 -7.01 22.84
CA ALA A 291 -8.71 -5.94 22.00
C ALA A 291 -8.05 -4.59 22.31
N ARG A 292 -7.98 -4.23 23.59
CA ARG A 292 -7.35 -3.01 24.09
C ARG A 292 -5.88 -2.90 23.70
N ASP A 293 -5.13 -3.99 23.87
CA ASP A 293 -3.71 -4.00 23.55
C ASP A 293 -3.48 -3.90 22.04
N ALA A 294 -4.26 -4.61 21.23
CA ALA A 294 -4.21 -4.50 19.77
C ALA A 294 -4.55 -3.08 19.30
N ALA A 295 -5.59 -2.45 19.86
CA ALA A 295 -5.97 -1.07 19.56
C ALA A 295 -4.85 -0.07 19.94
N LYS A 296 -4.21 -0.24 21.10
CA LYS A 296 -3.06 0.58 21.50
C LYS A 296 -1.87 0.44 20.55
N VAL A 297 -1.63 -0.76 20.01
CA VAL A 297 -0.57 -0.96 19.01
C VAL A 297 -0.96 -0.33 17.67
N ALA A 298 -2.22 -0.43 17.25
CA ALA A 298 -2.74 0.22 16.05
C ALA A 298 -2.52 1.74 16.11
N LEU A 299 -2.89 2.39 17.22
CA LEU A 299 -2.73 3.84 17.45
C LEU A 299 -1.27 4.28 17.62
N LYS A 300 -0.32 3.35 17.77
CA LYS A 300 1.12 3.64 17.70
C LYS A 300 1.61 3.66 16.26
N LEU A 301 0.97 2.98 15.32
CA LEU A 301 1.30 3.08 13.90
C LEU A 301 0.80 4.41 13.33
N PRO A 302 1.23 4.82 12.11
CA PRO A 302 0.75 6.07 11.52
C PRO A 302 -0.78 6.06 11.43
N ILE A 303 -1.42 7.04 12.07
CA ILE A 303 -2.87 6.96 12.34
C ILE A 303 -3.68 7.04 11.06
N TRP A 304 -3.15 7.76 10.07
CA TRP A 304 -3.68 7.82 8.71
C TRP A 304 -3.65 6.49 7.94
N THR A 305 -3.14 5.39 8.53
CA THR A 305 -3.22 4.01 8.00
C THR A 305 -4.16 3.11 8.79
N THR A 306 -4.81 3.63 9.83
CA THR A 306 -5.52 2.82 10.84
C THR A 306 -6.98 2.58 10.49
N ALA A 307 -7.64 3.56 9.88
CA ALA A 307 -9.07 3.51 9.61
C ALA A 307 -9.36 4.01 8.18
N ALA A 308 -10.43 3.50 7.59
CA ALA A 308 -10.97 4.02 6.34
C ALA A 308 -11.84 5.26 6.60
N ASP A 309 -12.59 5.27 7.70
CA ASP A 309 -13.50 6.33 8.12
C ASP A 309 -13.35 6.74 9.61
N ASP A 310 -14.03 7.82 9.98
CA ASP A 310 -13.94 8.38 11.33
C ASP A 310 -14.57 7.48 12.38
N ALA A 311 -15.62 6.74 12.01
CA ALA A 311 -16.30 5.85 12.92
C ALA A 311 -15.40 4.68 13.32
N GLU A 312 -14.65 4.10 12.38
CA GLU A 312 -13.62 3.10 12.63
C GLU A 312 -12.49 3.65 13.51
N LEU A 313 -12.04 4.88 13.27
CA LEU A 313 -10.99 5.50 14.08
C LEU A 313 -11.48 5.71 15.53
N ARG A 314 -12.70 6.23 15.71
CA ARG A 314 -13.33 6.39 17.04
C ARG A 314 -13.46 5.06 17.76
N ARG A 315 -13.97 4.03 17.09
CA ARG A 315 -14.03 2.67 17.66
C ARG A 315 -12.67 2.19 18.15
N THR A 316 -11.62 2.40 17.35
CA THR A 316 -10.25 1.99 17.73
C THR A 316 -9.76 2.76 18.97
N VAL A 317 -10.05 4.06 19.07
CA VAL A 317 -9.71 4.88 20.23
C VAL A 317 -10.47 4.43 21.48
N ASP A 318 -11.76 4.18 21.35
CA ASP A 318 -12.62 3.73 22.45
C ASP A 318 -12.17 2.36 22.98
N LEU A 319 -11.83 1.43 22.07
CA LEU A 319 -11.28 0.12 22.42
C LEU A 319 -9.94 0.21 23.15
N ALA A 320 -9.08 1.17 22.79
CA ALA A 320 -7.79 1.36 23.46
C ALA A 320 -7.93 1.78 24.93
N ALA A 321 -9.07 2.39 25.31
CA ALA A 321 -9.44 2.77 26.68
C ALA A 321 -8.30 3.46 27.46
N ASP A 322 -7.42 4.21 26.77
CA ASP A 322 -6.29 4.94 27.34
C ASP A 322 -6.63 6.43 27.50
N ARG A 323 -7.24 7.01 26.47
CA ARG A 323 -7.49 8.43 26.31
C ARG A 323 -8.73 8.66 25.46
N SER A 324 -9.36 9.81 25.63
CA SER A 324 -10.43 10.23 24.72
C SER A 324 -9.88 10.60 23.33
N TYR A 325 -10.77 10.59 22.33
CA TYR A 325 -10.46 11.04 20.96
C TYR A 325 -9.85 12.45 20.92
N ASP A 326 -10.39 13.34 21.75
CA ASP A 326 -9.91 14.72 21.91
C ASP A 326 -8.51 14.80 22.54
N GLU A 327 -8.22 13.96 23.53
CA GLU A 327 -6.91 13.90 24.18
C GLU A 327 -5.82 13.37 23.25
N TYR A 328 -6.14 12.41 22.38
CA TYR A 328 -5.23 11.96 21.32
C TYR A 328 -4.86 13.11 20.39
N ARG A 329 -5.86 13.82 19.87
CA ARG A 329 -5.64 15.01 19.04
C ARG A 329 -4.75 16.03 19.73
N ASP A 330 -5.12 16.44 20.94
CA ASP A 330 -4.43 17.52 21.66
C ASP A 330 -2.99 17.10 22.01
N SER A 331 -2.78 15.80 22.31
CA SER A 331 -1.45 15.23 22.50
C SER A 331 -0.60 15.26 21.23
N PHE A 332 -1.15 14.93 20.05
CA PHE A 332 -0.41 14.96 18.79
C PHE A 332 -0.10 16.38 18.33
N LEU A 333 -1.06 17.30 18.46
CA LEU A 333 -0.83 18.73 18.17
C LEU A 333 0.23 19.36 19.07
N ARG A 334 0.25 19.00 20.36
CA ARG A 334 1.31 19.45 21.27
C ARG A 334 2.66 18.90 20.85
N ARG A 335 2.75 17.61 20.52
CA ARG A 335 4.00 16.95 20.10
C ARG A 335 4.52 17.42 18.75
N SER A 336 3.66 17.86 17.82
CA SER A 336 4.10 18.41 16.54
C SER A 336 4.72 19.81 16.69
N ARG A 337 4.31 20.56 17.71
CA ARG A 337 4.83 21.90 18.02
C ARG A 337 6.04 21.89 18.94
N ASP A 338 6.23 20.83 19.72
CA ASP A 338 7.32 20.70 20.68
C ASP A 338 8.69 20.54 19.99
N PRO A 339 9.61 21.53 20.13
CA PRO A 339 10.94 21.47 19.53
C PRO A 339 11.90 20.51 20.26
N ARG A 340 11.53 19.99 21.43
CA ARG A 340 12.34 19.08 22.28
C ARG A 340 13.78 19.58 22.50
N THR A 341 13.93 20.89 22.67
CA THR A 341 15.24 21.57 22.74
C THR A 341 16.16 20.97 23.79
N GLU A 342 15.64 20.59 24.95
CA GLU A 342 16.44 19.96 26.01
C GLU A 342 16.99 18.57 25.62
N GLU A 343 16.22 17.75 24.91
CA GLU A 343 16.67 16.44 24.45
C GLU A 343 17.79 16.56 23.41
N ILE A 344 17.72 17.62 22.59
CA ILE A 344 18.74 17.95 21.60
C ILE A 344 20.02 18.45 22.29
N GLN A 345 19.90 19.39 23.23
CA GLN A 345 21.05 19.94 23.97
C GLN A 345 21.78 18.87 24.79
N ARG A 346 21.04 17.93 25.39
CA ARG A 346 21.60 16.78 26.12
C ARG A 346 22.15 15.67 25.20
N GLY A 347 22.08 15.85 23.87
CA GLY A 347 22.56 14.85 22.90
C GLY A 347 21.75 13.56 22.84
N ARG A 348 20.55 13.52 23.44
CA ARG A 348 19.68 12.32 23.45
C ARG A 348 18.99 12.12 22.11
N LYS A 349 18.71 13.21 21.39
CA LYS A 349 18.13 13.18 20.04
C LYS A 349 18.82 14.16 19.12
N LEU A 350 18.84 13.82 17.84
CA LEU A 350 19.37 14.68 16.79
C LEU A 350 18.25 15.58 16.27
N LYS A 351 18.58 16.85 15.98
CA LYS A 351 17.61 17.86 15.53
C LYS A 351 16.77 17.39 14.33
N TYR A 352 17.40 16.75 13.35
CA TYR A 352 16.70 16.25 12.16
C TYR A 352 15.69 15.14 12.49
N VAL A 353 15.99 14.26 13.46
CA VAL A 353 15.06 13.22 13.92
C VAL A 353 13.84 13.85 14.57
N VAL A 354 14.05 14.87 15.40
CA VAL A 354 12.95 15.60 16.05
C VAL A 354 12.05 16.27 15.01
N ALA A 355 12.61 16.87 13.95
CA ALA A 355 11.82 17.46 12.87
C ALA A 355 10.95 16.41 12.13
N LEU A 356 11.51 15.23 11.82
CA LEU A 356 10.75 14.13 11.21
C LEU A 356 9.68 13.56 12.14
N GLU A 357 9.97 13.43 13.45
CA GLU A 357 8.97 13.04 14.45
C GLU A 357 7.82 14.05 14.50
N ARG A 358 8.13 15.35 14.50
CA ARG A 358 7.11 16.43 14.49
C ARG A 358 6.25 16.38 13.23
N ALA A 359 6.83 16.07 12.07
CA ALA A 359 6.07 15.89 10.83
C ALA A 359 5.10 14.70 10.92
N ALA A 360 5.55 13.57 11.48
CA ALA A 360 4.69 12.41 11.73
C ALA A 360 3.52 12.75 12.68
N TRP A 361 3.80 13.41 13.80
CA TRP A 361 2.76 13.82 14.75
C TRP A 361 1.79 14.85 14.16
N LEU A 362 2.25 15.72 13.26
CA LEU A 362 1.39 16.68 12.57
C LEU A 362 0.39 15.97 11.66
N MET A 363 0.83 14.97 10.90
CA MET A 363 -0.05 14.15 10.05
C MET A 363 -1.05 13.35 10.88
N ASP A 364 -0.58 12.70 11.95
CA ASP A 364 -1.44 11.94 12.86
C ASP A 364 -2.50 12.84 13.52
N ALA A 365 -2.16 14.08 13.85
CA ALA A 365 -3.10 15.04 14.43
C ALA A 365 -4.23 15.43 13.47
N MET A 366 -3.97 15.49 12.15
CA MET A 366 -5.00 15.84 11.16
C MET A 366 -6.11 14.78 11.09
N MET A 367 -5.82 13.56 11.50
CA MET A 367 -6.80 12.47 11.48
C MET A 367 -7.96 12.65 12.44
N PHE A 368 -7.75 13.44 13.50
CA PHE A 368 -8.75 13.72 14.52
C PHE A 368 -9.56 14.99 14.23
N GLY A 369 -9.29 15.67 13.12
CA GLY A 369 -9.80 17.01 12.82
C GLY A 369 -9.40 18.06 13.85
N LEU A 370 -9.86 19.31 13.68
CA LEU A 370 -9.72 20.38 14.67
C LEU A 370 -11.03 20.60 15.42
N LYS A 371 -10.95 21.12 16.66
CA LYS A 371 -12.15 21.60 17.37
C LYS A 371 -12.80 22.72 16.59
N SER A 372 -14.11 22.64 16.36
CA SER A 372 -14.89 23.75 15.86
C SER A 372 -14.79 24.93 16.82
N LYS A 373 -14.35 26.09 16.34
CA LYS A 373 -14.32 27.33 17.14
C LYS A 373 -15.71 27.95 17.33
N THR A 374 -16.69 27.51 16.55
CA THR A 374 -18.02 28.11 16.43
C THR A 374 -19.13 27.32 17.12
N GLY A 375 -18.81 26.43 18.07
CA GLY A 375 -19.82 25.72 18.87
C GLY A 375 -20.65 24.68 18.09
N GLY A 376 -20.24 24.32 16.87
CA GLY A 376 -20.83 23.19 16.14
C GLY A 376 -20.39 21.86 16.74
N GLU A 377 -21.33 20.91 16.84
CA GLU A 377 -21.06 19.54 17.30
C GLU A 377 -20.27 18.78 16.22
N GLY A 378 -18.95 18.66 16.40
CA GLY A 378 -18.11 17.77 15.59
C GLY A 378 -16.72 18.32 15.24
N PRO A 379 -15.77 17.43 14.86
CA PRO A 379 -14.46 17.84 14.37
C PRO A 379 -14.58 18.53 13.00
N VAL A 380 -13.87 19.65 12.83
CA VAL A 380 -13.68 20.30 11.53
C VAL A 380 -12.45 19.69 10.87
N TYR A 381 -12.66 18.90 9.83
CA TYR A 381 -11.56 18.34 9.06
C TYR A 381 -10.82 19.44 8.32
N VAL A 382 -9.51 19.48 8.53
CA VAL A 382 -8.63 20.41 7.85
C VAL A 382 -8.14 19.75 6.57
N PRO A 383 -8.25 20.41 5.41
CA PRO A 383 -7.71 19.86 4.19
C PRO A 383 -6.19 19.73 4.29
N TRP A 384 -5.64 18.69 3.68
CA TRP A 384 -4.20 18.43 3.68
C TRP A 384 -3.37 19.61 3.15
N SER A 385 -3.93 20.39 2.21
CA SER A 385 -3.34 21.64 1.70
C SER A 385 -2.93 22.62 2.79
N ALA A 386 -3.68 22.69 3.90
CA ALA A 386 -3.42 23.66 4.97
C ALA A 386 -2.12 23.37 5.76
N ILE A 387 -1.64 22.13 5.74
CA ILE A 387 -0.42 21.73 6.46
C ILE A 387 0.76 21.44 5.54
N LYS A 388 0.60 21.47 4.22
CA LYS A 388 1.67 21.15 3.25
C LYS A 388 2.92 22.00 3.47
N GLN A 389 2.78 23.32 3.64
CA GLN A 389 3.92 24.21 3.88
C GLN A 389 4.66 23.85 5.17
N GLN A 390 3.92 23.68 6.27
CA GLN A 390 4.50 23.31 7.55
C GLN A 390 5.20 21.94 7.50
N LEU A 391 4.63 20.97 6.78
CA LEU A 391 5.26 19.66 6.56
C LEU A 391 6.56 19.80 5.75
N ALA A 392 6.56 20.60 4.69
CA ALA A 392 7.73 20.82 3.85
C ALA A 392 8.89 21.46 4.64
N ASP A 393 8.59 22.42 5.50
CA ASP A 393 9.58 23.05 6.38
C ASP A 393 10.18 22.00 7.35
N LEU A 394 9.35 21.15 7.95
CA LEU A 394 9.80 20.06 8.82
C LEU A 394 10.64 19.00 8.09
N TYR A 395 10.30 18.66 6.84
CA TYR A 395 11.11 17.75 6.03
C TYR A 395 12.45 18.38 5.63
N THR A 396 12.48 19.67 5.37
CA THR A 396 13.71 20.42 5.09
C THR A 396 14.62 20.44 6.33
N GLU A 397 14.07 20.76 7.50
CA GLU A 397 14.78 20.66 8.80
C GLU A 397 15.24 19.22 9.12
N GLY A 398 14.44 18.24 8.69
CA GLY A 398 14.70 16.81 8.81
C GLY A 398 15.76 16.26 7.86
N GLY A 399 16.33 17.09 6.98
CA GLY A 399 17.35 16.68 6.01
C GLY A 399 16.79 15.90 4.81
N ALA A 400 15.50 16.04 4.51
CA ALA A 400 14.80 15.41 3.40
C ALA A 400 14.20 16.45 2.42
N PRO A 401 15.03 17.28 1.75
CA PRO A 401 14.56 18.35 0.86
C PRO A 401 13.76 17.84 -0.35
N GLU A 402 14.06 16.63 -0.84
CA GLU A 402 13.28 15.99 -1.91
C GLU A 402 11.84 15.69 -1.47
N MET A 403 11.67 15.22 -0.23
CA MET A 403 10.35 15.01 0.36
C MET A 403 9.61 16.33 0.56
N ALA A 404 10.32 17.39 0.99
CA ALA A 404 9.74 18.72 1.13
C ALA A 404 9.18 19.24 -0.21
N ARG A 405 9.97 19.12 -1.30
CA ARG A 405 9.52 19.49 -2.65
C ARG A 405 8.31 18.68 -3.09
N PHE A 406 8.33 17.36 -2.87
CA PHE A 406 7.24 16.46 -3.23
C PHE A 406 5.94 16.74 -2.47
N VAL A 407 6.00 17.21 -1.22
CA VAL A 407 4.81 17.55 -0.43
C VAL A 407 4.17 18.86 -0.92
N LEU A 408 4.95 19.79 -1.46
CA LEU A 408 4.47 21.11 -1.90
C LEU A 408 3.76 21.10 -3.26
N THR A 409 4.07 20.13 -4.11
CA THR A 409 3.26 19.83 -5.31
C THR A 409 1.90 19.26 -4.88
#